data_AF-A0AAW3D7R9-F1
#
_entry.id   AF-A0AAW3D7R9-F1
#
_cell.length_a   1.000
_cell.length_b   1.000
_cell.length_c   1.000
_cell.angle_alpha   90.00
_cell.angle_beta   90.00
_cell.angle_gamma   90.00
#
_symmetry.space_group_name_H-M   'P 1'
#
loop_
_entity.id
_entity.type
_entity.pdbx_description
1 polymer ?
#
loop_
_entity_poly.entity_id
_entity_poly.type
_entity_poly.pdbx_seq_one_letter_code
_entity_poly.pdbx_strand_id
1 'polypeptide(L)' 'MNGTSKGTTYNGRIVIDCAITGMPGPYIGTVSMSISSGGNNYSGSIPLTIS' A
#
# COMPACT_ATOMS: atom_id res chain seq x y z
N MET A 1 22.04 -2.12 10.77
CA MET A 1 22.05 -3.22 9.77
C MET A 1 21.52 -2.66 8.46
N ASN A 2 22.36 -2.61 7.43
CA ASN A 2 21.96 -2.20 6.07
C ASN A 2 21.09 -3.31 5.48
N GLY A 3 19.77 -3.13 5.50
CA GLY A 3 18.84 -4.03 4.84
C GLY A 3 18.98 -3.86 3.33
N THR A 4 19.77 -4.70 2.67
CA THR A 4 19.70 -4.86 1.21
C THR A 4 18.30 -5.32 0.84
N SER A 5 17.55 -4.52 0.08
CA SER A 5 16.29 -4.94 -0.55
C SER A 5 16.53 -6.23 -1.34
N LYS A 6 16.00 -7.34 -0.86
CA LYS A 6 16.00 -8.64 -1.53
C LYS A 6 14.61 -8.82 -2.14
N GLY A 7 14.47 -8.60 -3.44
CA GLY A 7 13.20 -8.77 -4.14
C GLY A 7 13.32 -8.49 -5.63
N THR A 8 12.45 -9.12 -6.42
CA THR A 8 12.29 -8.81 -7.84
C THR A 8 11.16 -7.80 -7.97
N THR A 9 11.45 -6.62 -8.50
CA THR A 9 10.39 -5.68 -8.90
C THR A 9 9.75 -6.21 -10.17
N TYR A 10 8.54 -6.74 -10.06
CA TYR A 10 7.68 -6.96 -11.21
C TYR A 10 7.06 -5.62 -11.61
N ASN A 11 6.88 -5.37 -12.90
CA ASN A 11 6.10 -4.23 -13.40
C ASN A 11 4.62 -4.44 -13.06
N GLY A 12 4.27 -4.32 -11.78
CA GLY A 12 2.93 -4.36 -11.25
C GLY A 12 2.43 -2.94 -11.03
N ARG A 13 1.20 -2.65 -11.48
CA ARG A 13 0.49 -1.41 -11.17
C ARG A 13 -0.58 -1.72 -10.14
N ILE A 14 -0.50 -1.11 -8.96
CA ILE A 14 -1.63 -1.08 -8.02
C ILE A 14 -2.47 0.15 -8.38
N VAL A 15 -3.70 -0.06 -8.81
CA VAL A 15 -4.67 1.00 -9.08
C VAL A 15 -5.68 1.01 -7.94
N ILE A 16 -5.89 2.18 -7.35
CA ILE A 16 -6.87 2.39 -6.28
C ILE A 16 -7.92 3.34 -6.84
N ASP A 17 -8.99 2.76 -7.39
CA ASP A 17 -10.13 3.53 -7.86
C ASP A 17 -11.08 3.79 -6.69
N CYS A 18 -10.93 4.94 -6.06
CA CYS A 18 -11.88 5.41 -5.06
C CYS A 18 -13.09 6.01 -5.76
N ALA A 19 -14.15 5.22 -5.95
CA ALA A 19 -15.46 5.70 -6.37
C ALA A 19 -16.09 6.50 -5.22
N ILE A 20 -15.69 7.76 -5.12
CA ILE A 20 -16.23 8.69 -4.14
C ILE A 20 -17.60 9.14 -4.65
N THR A 21 -18.66 8.58 -4.06
CA THR A 21 -20.04 9.03 -4.26
C THR A 21 -20.54 9.64 -2.96
N GLY A 22 -20.52 10.98 -2.83
CA GLY A 22 -20.94 11.62 -1.58
C GLY A 22 -20.52 13.08 -1.41
N MET A 23 -20.54 13.53 -0.15
CA MET A 23 -20.27 14.89 0.31
C MET A 23 -18.80 15.28 0.07
N PRO A 24 -18.51 16.50 -0.43
CA PRO A 24 -17.15 16.94 -0.71
C PRO A 24 -16.30 17.08 0.56
N GLY A 25 -15.05 16.64 0.50
CA GLY A 25 -14.06 16.75 1.56
C GLY A 25 -12.83 15.89 1.28
N PRO A 26 -11.73 16.05 2.06
CA PRO A 26 -10.57 15.18 1.91
C PRO A 26 -10.91 13.77 2.40
N TYR A 27 -10.72 12.77 1.54
CA TYR A 27 -10.86 11.36 1.92
C TYR A 27 -9.52 10.86 2.40
N ILE A 28 -9.49 10.42 3.66
CA ILE A 28 -8.30 9.90 4.31
C ILE A 28 -8.47 8.38 4.44
N GLY A 29 -7.46 7.64 4.01
CA GLY A 29 -7.46 6.19 4.07
C GLY A 29 -6.05 5.62 4.22
N THR A 30 -5.96 4.30 4.35
CA THR A 30 -4.68 3.60 4.48
C THR A 30 -4.69 2.36 3.62
N VAL A 31 -3.66 2.17 2.82
CA VAL A 31 -3.39 0.90 2.13
C VAL A 31 -2.47 0.10 3.03
N SER A 32 -2.97 -1.03 3.54
CA SER A 32 -2.18 -1.97 4.34
C SER A 32 -1.74 -3.13 3.45
N MET A 33 -0.45 -3.47 3.52
CA MET A 33 0.14 -4.59 2.80
C MET A 33 0.75 -5.57 3.79
N SER A 34 0.51 -6.85 3.56
CA SER A 34 1.17 -7.94 4.28
C SER A 34 1.76 -8.92 3.28
N ILE A 35 2.96 -9.42 3.58
CA ILE A 35 3.63 -10.44 2.78
C ILE A 35 4.26 -11.47 3.71
N SER A 36 4.10 -12.74 3.36
CA SER A 36 4.77 -13.84 4.03
C SER A 36 5.90 -14.38 3.15
N SER A 37 7.08 -14.58 3.74
CA SER A 37 8.24 -15.13 3.03
C SER A 37 9.15 -15.90 3.99
N GLY A 38 9.46 -17.15 3.64
CA GLY A 38 10.34 -18.01 4.44
C GLY A 38 9.89 -18.20 5.89
N GLY A 39 8.58 -18.24 6.15
CA GLY A 39 8.00 -18.36 7.50
C GLY A 39 7.92 -17.03 8.27
N ASN A 40 8.39 -15.91 7.71
CA ASN A 40 8.27 -14.59 8.30
C ASN A 40 7.08 -13.83 7.72
N ASN A 41 6.49 -12.94 8.52
CA ASN A 41 5.45 -12.03 8.08
C ASN A 41 5.98 -10.59 8.13
N TYR A 42 5.82 -9.86 7.04
CA TYR A 42 6.16 -8.44 6.93
C TYR A 42 4.88 -7.67 6.65
N SER A 43 4.68 -6.56 7.34
CA SER A 43 3.53 -5.68 7.14
C SER A 43 4.00 -4.24 7.02
N GLY A 44 3.34 -3.48 6.16
CA GLY A 44 3.56 -2.05 5.98
C GLY A 44 2.28 -1.35 5.56
N SER A 45 2.25 -0.02 5.70
CA SER A 45 1.09 0.77 5.31
C SER A 45 1.50 2.06 4.60
N ILE A 46 0.66 2.49 3.65
CA ILE A 46 0.79 3.75 2.94
C ILE A 46 -0.46 4.58 3.27
N PRO A 47 -0.33 5.69 4.01
CA PRO A 47 -1.45 6.61 4.21
C PRO A 47 -1.79 7.31 2.89
N LEU A 48 -3.08 7.48 2.63
CA LEU A 48 -3.62 8.15 1.46
C LEU A 48 -4.47 9.35 1.88
N THR A 49 -4.36 10.42 1.11
CA THR A 49 -5.25 11.58 1.19
C THR A 49 -5.68 11.93 -0.23
N ILE A 50 -6.99 11.92 -0.47
CA ILE A 50 -7.60 12.27 -1.75
C ILE A 50 -8.33 13.59 -1.55
N SER A 51 -7.90 14.62 -2.27
CA SER A 51 -8.40 16.00 -2.19
C SER A 51 -9.27 16.36 -3.38
#